data_AF-A0A9D1GQ87-F1
#
_entry.id   AF-A0A9D1GQ87-F1
#
_cell.length_a   1.000
_cell.length_b   1.000
_cell.length_c   1.000
_cell.angle_alpha   90.00
_cell.angle_beta   90.00
_cell.angle_gamma   90.00
#
_symmetry.space_group_name_H-M   'P 1'
#
loop_
_entity.id
_entity.type
_entity.pdbx_description
1 polymer ?
#
loop_
_entity_poly.entity_id
_entity_poly.type
_entity_poly.pdbx_seq_one_letter_code
_entity_poly.pdbx_strand_id
1 'polypeptide(L)'
;MYFLYDESAVEYLKQKDKNLAEVIDKIGKIDRKVDSDLFSSVVHHIIGQQISTKAQATIWQRMQDDFGVVNADTILAAGIDRLQSFGMTFKKTEYITDFAVKVKNGTFDLQGIWNKSDDEIITELSGLKGIGVWTAEMILLFCMQ
;
A
#
# COMPACT_ATOMS: atom_id res chain seq x y z
N MET A 1 -3.43 -4.88 11.97
CA MET A 1 -3.17 -3.89 13.05
C MET A 1 -4.00 -2.65 12.79
N TYR A 2 -4.25 -1.80 13.79
CA TYR A 2 -4.90 -0.50 13.60
C TYR A 2 -3.91 0.64 13.86
N PHE A 3 -4.07 1.76 13.16
CA PHE A 3 -3.28 2.95 13.37
C PHE A 3 -3.55 3.52 14.76
N LEU A 4 -2.46 3.80 15.48
CA LEU A 4 -2.53 4.36 16.81
C LEU A 4 -2.30 5.87 16.71
N TYR A 5 -3.25 6.63 17.24
CA TYR A 5 -3.14 8.07 17.42
C TYR A 5 -3.67 8.43 18.81
N ASP A 6 -3.05 9.41 19.43
CA ASP A 6 -3.40 9.85 20.77
C ASP A 6 -4.42 10.98 20.77
N GLU A 7 -4.93 11.30 21.96
CA GLU A 7 -5.86 12.41 22.16
C GLU A 7 -5.23 13.77 21.82
N SER A 8 -3.89 13.89 21.89
CA SER A 8 -3.20 15.15 21.62
C SER A 8 -3.29 15.55 20.14
N ALA A 9 -3.16 14.58 19.24
CA ALA A 9 -3.33 14.79 17.80
C ALA A 9 -4.78 15.21 17.47
N VAL A 10 -5.76 14.56 18.11
CA VAL A 10 -7.19 14.88 17.95
C VAL A 10 -7.48 16.29 18.45
N GLU A 11 -7.06 16.61 19.66
CA GLU A 11 -7.30 17.91 20.29
C GLU A 11 -6.63 19.04 19.51
N TYR A 12 -5.40 18.82 19.02
CA TYR A 12 -4.73 19.77 18.13
C TYR A 12 -5.58 20.10 16.89
N LEU A 13 -6.10 19.07 16.20
CA LEU A 13 -6.93 19.28 15.02
C LEU A 13 -8.24 20.02 15.35
N LYS A 14 -8.89 19.68 16.47
CA LYS A 14 -10.10 20.36 16.94
C LYS A 14 -9.86 21.84 17.23
N GLN A 15 -8.70 22.19 17.81
CA GLN A 15 -8.34 23.57 18.11
C GLN A 15 -8.01 24.39 16.86
N LYS A 16 -7.50 23.74 15.79
CA LYS A 16 -7.11 24.41 14.54
C LYS A 16 -8.28 24.70 13.62
N ASP A 17 -9.30 23.85 13.60
CA ASP A 17 -10.44 23.99 12.70
C ASP A 17 -11.76 23.56 13.39
N LYS A 18 -12.69 24.50 13.52
CA LYS A 18 -14.00 24.29 14.15
C LYS A 18 -14.90 23.34 13.36
N ASN A 19 -14.86 23.40 12.02
CA ASN A 19 -15.65 22.49 11.19
C ASN A 19 -15.12 21.06 11.33
N LEU A 20 -13.80 20.91 11.37
CA LEU A 20 -13.18 19.62 11.63
C LEU A 20 -13.51 19.11 13.04
N ALA A 21 -13.56 19.99 14.04
CA ALA A 21 -13.93 19.64 15.40
C ALA A 21 -15.34 19.05 15.49
N GLU A 22 -16.32 19.69 14.86
CA GLU A 22 -17.70 19.18 14.80
C GLU A 22 -17.78 17.80 14.14
N VAL A 23 -17.00 17.58 13.07
CA VAL A 23 -16.94 16.28 12.38
C VAL A 23 -16.30 15.21 13.27
N ILE A 24 -15.20 15.53 13.93
CA ILE A 24 -14.52 14.62 14.86
C ILE A 24 -15.46 14.20 16.00
N ASP A 25 -16.17 15.15 16.61
CA ASP A 25 -17.08 14.87 17.73
C ASP A 25 -18.27 14.02 17.31
N LYS A 26 -18.74 14.18 16.07
CA LYS A 26 -19.84 13.39 15.52
C LYS A 26 -19.44 11.98 15.12
N ILE A 27 -18.27 11.81 14.51
CA ILE A 27 -17.78 10.51 14.01
C ILE A 27 -17.21 9.67 15.15
N GLY A 28 -16.50 10.30 16.10
CA GLY A 28 -15.77 9.61 17.15
C GLY A 28 -14.49 8.95 16.63
N LYS A 29 -14.02 7.93 17.35
CA LYS A 29 -12.77 7.22 17.03
C LYS A 29 -12.87 6.50 15.68
N ILE A 30 -11.83 6.64 14.85
CA ILE A 30 -11.70 5.99 13.55
C ILE A 30 -10.70 4.84 13.65
N ASP A 31 -11.18 3.63 13.47
CA ASP A 31 -10.33 2.44 13.42
C ASP A 31 -9.81 2.22 11.98
N ARG A 32 -8.60 2.74 11.73
CA ARG A 32 -7.93 2.61 10.43
C ARG A 32 -6.99 1.41 10.41
N LYS A 33 -7.25 0.42 9.55
CA LYS A 33 -6.36 -0.74 9.39
C LYS A 33 -5.04 -0.32 8.75
N VAL A 34 -3.96 -0.98 9.18
CA VAL A 34 -2.61 -0.83 8.62
C VAL A 34 -2.08 -2.20 8.19
N ASP A 35 -1.45 -2.21 7.01
CA ASP A 35 -0.64 -3.31 6.48
C ASP A 35 0.83 -3.01 6.75
N SER A 36 1.50 -3.79 7.59
CA SER A 36 2.89 -3.51 7.99
C SER A 36 3.93 -3.98 6.99
N ASP A 37 3.54 -4.73 5.95
CA ASP A 37 4.49 -5.20 4.93
C ASP A 37 4.46 -4.29 3.70
N LEU A 38 5.54 -3.53 3.49
CA LEU A 38 5.63 -2.55 2.41
C LEU A 38 5.52 -3.19 1.03
N PHE A 39 6.13 -4.37 0.84
CA PHE A 39 6.09 -5.04 -0.46
C PHE A 39 4.66 -5.45 -0.82
N SER A 40 4.00 -6.18 0.08
CA SER A 40 2.60 -6.58 0.02
C SER A 40 1.71 -5.37 -0.21
N SER A 41 1.90 -4.28 0.53
CA SER A 41 1.12 -3.06 0.40
C SER A 41 1.21 -2.46 -1.00
N VAL A 42 2.42 -2.33 -1.57
CA VAL A 42 2.61 -1.83 -2.95
C VAL A 42 1.86 -2.71 -3.95
N VAL A 43 2.01 -4.04 -3.85
CA VAL A 43 1.33 -4.99 -4.74
C VAL A 43 -0.19 -4.88 -4.59
N HIS A 44 -0.68 -4.82 -3.36
CA HIS A 44 -2.10 -4.73 -3.03
C HIS A 44 -2.73 -3.45 -3.59
N HIS A 45 -2.03 -2.32 -3.51
CA HIS A 45 -2.47 -1.04 -4.10
C HIS A 45 -2.52 -1.11 -5.64
N ILE A 46 -1.52 -1.69 -6.30
CA ILE A 46 -1.53 -1.88 -7.77
C ILE A 46 -2.74 -2.71 -8.21
N ILE A 47 -3.03 -3.80 -7.48
CA ILE A 47 -4.19 -4.67 -7.77
C ILE A 47 -5.50 -3.88 -7.68
N GLY A 48 -5.64 -3.02 -6.67
CA GLY A 48 -6.87 -2.25 -6.40
C GLY A 48 -7.22 -1.17 -7.41
N GLN A 49 -6.28 -0.76 -8.27
CA GLN A 49 -6.50 0.34 -9.21
C GLN A 49 -7.66 0.05 -10.18
N GLN A 50 -8.58 1.01 -10.33
CA GLN A 50 -9.69 0.96 -11.32
C GLN A 50 -10.66 -0.23 -11.17
N ILE A 51 -10.72 -0.86 -10.00
CA ILE A 51 -11.67 -1.95 -9.72
C ILE A 51 -12.39 -1.71 -8.39
N SER A 52 -13.47 -2.44 -8.16
CA SER A 52 -14.16 -2.37 -6.87
C SER A 52 -13.32 -3.00 -5.76
N THR A 53 -13.55 -2.57 -4.52
CA THR A 53 -12.94 -3.17 -3.32
C THR A 53 -13.24 -4.67 -3.22
N LYS A 54 -14.44 -5.09 -3.62
CA LYS A 54 -14.83 -6.52 -3.67
C LYS A 54 -14.00 -7.30 -4.71
N ALA A 55 -13.75 -6.71 -5.88
CA ALA A 55 -12.92 -7.33 -6.90
C ALA A 55 -11.46 -7.44 -6.44
N GLN A 56 -10.91 -6.37 -5.86
CA GLN A 56 -9.57 -6.36 -5.28
C GLN A 56 -9.42 -7.44 -4.21
N ALA A 57 -10.35 -7.51 -3.24
CA ALA A 57 -10.34 -8.53 -2.19
C ALA A 57 -10.39 -9.95 -2.75
N THR A 58 -11.14 -10.19 -3.83
CA THR A 58 -11.21 -11.50 -4.49
C THR A 58 -9.87 -11.87 -5.12
N ILE A 59 -9.21 -10.95 -5.83
CA ILE A 59 -7.90 -11.18 -6.43
C ILE A 59 -6.85 -11.41 -5.34
N TRP A 60 -6.87 -10.57 -4.30
CA TRP A 60 -5.95 -10.66 -3.16
C TRP A 60 -6.08 -11.99 -2.42
N GLN A 61 -7.30 -12.46 -2.17
CA GLN A 61 -7.54 -13.76 -1.53
C GLN A 61 -6.95 -14.90 -2.37
N ARG A 62 -7.15 -14.92 -3.69
CA ARG A 62 -6.59 -15.96 -4.57
C ARG A 62 -5.07 -15.98 -4.54
N MET A 63 -4.42 -14.82 -4.46
CA MET A 63 -2.97 -14.74 -4.34
C MET A 63 -2.48 -15.27 -2.98
N GLN A 64 -3.17 -14.93 -1.89
CA GLN A 64 -2.82 -15.46 -0.57
C GLN A 64 -3.03 -16.97 -0.48
N ASP A 65 -4.12 -17.50 -1.07
CA ASP A 65 -4.40 -18.94 -1.09
C ASP A 65 -3.32 -19.72 -1.87
N ASP A 66 -2.77 -19.12 -2.94
CA ASP A 66 -1.75 -19.77 -3.79
C ASP A 66 -0.32 -19.61 -3.22
N PHE A 67 0.02 -18.43 -2.71
CA PHE A 67 1.39 -18.09 -2.32
C PHE A 67 1.64 -18.23 -0.81
N GLY A 68 0.60 -18.17 0.02
CA GLY A 68 0.69 -17.99 1.46
C GLY A 68 1.16 -16.59 1.84
N VAL A 69 2.38 -16.22 1.46
CA VAL A 69 3.00 -14.91 1.69
C VAL A 69 3.28 -14.24 0.35
N VAL A 70 2.85 -12.98 0.19
CA VAL A 70 3.14 -12.19 -1.01
C VAL A 70 4.46 -11.44 -0.81
N ASN A 71 5.54 -11.95 -1.39
CA ASN A 71 6.86 -11.30 -1.38
C ASN A 71 7.53 -11.33 -2.75
N ALA A 72 8.71 -10.72 -2.89
CA ALA A 72 9.42 -10.66 -4.17
C ALA A 72 9.71 -12.05 -4.75
N ASP A 73 10.07 -13.03 -3.92
CA ASP A 73 10.40 -14.39 -4.38
C ASP A 73 9.18 -15.13 -4.90
N THR A 74 8.05 -15.06 -4.20
CA THR A 74 6.81 -15.72 -4.64
C THR A 74 6.27 -15.09 -5.93
N ILE A 75 6.37 -13.76 -6.06
CA ILE A 75 5.96 -13.05 -7.29
C ILE A 75 6.83 -13.46 -8.47
N LEU A 76 8.15 -13.50 -8.31
CA LEU A 76 9.08 -13.87 -9.39
C LEU A 76 8.96 -15.34 -9.77
N ALA A 77 8.74 -16.24 -8.80
CA ALA A 77 8.55 -17.66 -9.06
C ALA A 77 7.25 -17.96 -9.81
N ALA A 78 6.17 -17.21 -9.52
CA ALA A 78 4.89 -17.38 -10.20
C ALA A 78 4.95 -16.99 -11.68
N GLY A 79 5.65 -15.89 -11.99
CA GLY A 79 5.73 -15.35 -13.34
C GLY A 79 4.43 -14.68 -13.82
N ILE A 80 4.52 -14.03 -14.98
CA ILE A 80 3.45 -13.16 -15.51
C ILE A 80 2.15 -13.93 -15.75
N ASP A 81 2.22 -15.11 -16.37
CA ASP A 81 1.02 -15.88 -16.74
C ASP A 81 0.21 -16.31 -15.50
N ARG A 82 0.90 -16.73 -14.43
CA ARG A 82 0.25 -17.11 -13.18
C ARG A 82 -0.39 -15.90 -12.51
N LEU A 83 0.32 -14.78 -12.43
CA LEU A 83 -0.22 -13.56 -11.83
C LEU A 83 -1.46 -13.05 -12.58
N GLN A 84 -1.43 -13.09 -13.91
CA GLN A 84 -2.60 -12.76 -14.73
C GLN A 84 -3.80 -13.67 -14.43
N SER A 85 -3.56 -14.97 -14.20
CA SER A 85 -4.62 -15.95 -13.95
C SER A 85 -5.49 -15.62 -12.72
N PHE A 86 -5.02 -14.78 -11.79
CA PHE A 86 -5.83 -14.31 -10.66
C PHE A 86 -6.91 -13.29 -11.04
N GLY A 87 -6.85 -12.70 -12.23
CA GLY A 87 -7.83 -11.76 -12.76
C GLY A 87 -7.34 -10.31 -12.86
N MET A 88 -6.03 -10.09 -12.92
CA MET A 88 -5.44 -8.76 -13.12
C MET A 88 -4.97 -8.55 -14.58
N THR A 89 -4.79 -7.29 -14.98
CA THR A 89 -4.35 -6.95 -16.33
C THR A 89 -2.86 -7.26 -16.55
N PHE A 90 -2.45 -7.37 -17.81
CA PHE A 90 -1.02 -7.49 -18.17
C PHE A 90 -0.18 -6.35 -17.57
N LYS A 91 -0.63 -5.10 -17.69
CA LYS A 91 0.11 -3.94 -17.13
C LYS A 91 0.32 -4.04 -15.62
N LYS A 92 -0.70 -4.42 -14.85
CA LYS A 92 -0.56 -4.60 -13.39
C LYS A 92 0.46 -5.69 -13.08
N THR A 93 0.41 -6.78 -13.84
CA THR A 93 1.35 -7.88 -13.70
C THR A 93 2.80 -7.46 -14.00
N GLU A 94 3.00 -6.69 -15.06
CA GLU A 94 4.31 -6.12 -15.41
C GLU A 94 4.84 -5.19 -14.30
N TYR A 95 4.00 -4.33 -13.74
CA TYR A 95 4.39 -3.41 -12.66
C TYR A 95 4.79 -4.16 -11.39
N ILE A 96 3.99 -5.16 -10.99
CA ILE A 96 4.27 -6.00 -9.82
C ILE A 96 5.56 -6.80 -10.03
N THR A 97 5.78 -7.34 -11.23
CA THR A 97 6.99 -8.10 -11.55
C THR A 97 8.23 -7.19 -11.58
N ASP A 98 8.14 -6.01 -12.20
CA ASP A 98 9.22 -5.00 -12.22
C ASP A 98 9.61 -4.57 -10.81
N PHE A 99 8.63 -4.36 -9.94
CA PHE A 99 8.86 -4.05 -8.53
C PHE A 99 9.55 -5.21 -7.79
N ALA A 100 9.09 -6.45 -7.99
CA ALA A 100 9.73 -7.63 -7.40
C ALA A 100 11.19 -7.79 -7.84
N VAL A 101 11.51 -7.54 -9.11
CA VAL A 101 12.89 -7.53 -9.62
C VAL A 101 13.73 -6.45 -8.92
N LYS A 102 13.22 -5.21 -8.82
CA LYS A 102 13.93 -4.09 -8.18
C LYS A 102 14.23 -4.35 -6.70
N VAL A 103 13.31 -5.00 -6.00
CA VAL A 103 13.54 -5.42 -4.62
C VAL A 103 14.58 -6.53 -4.56
N LYS A 104 14.46 -7.57 -5.39
CA LYS A 104 15.35 -8.74 -5.35
C LYS A 104 16.79 -8.39 -5.72
N ASN A 105 16.98 -7.43 -6.63
CA ASN A 105 18.31 -7.00 -7.09
C ASN A 105 18.88 -5.80 -6.29
N GLY A 106 18.14 -5.29 -5.30
CA GLY A 106 18.58 -4.17 -4.46
C GLY A 106 18.47 -2.78 -5.10
N THR A 107 17.85 -2.64 -6.27
CA THR A 107 17.55 -1.32 -6.87
C THR A 107 16.56 -0.53 -6.03
N PHE A 108 15.65 -1.22 -5.33
CA PHE A 108 14.73 -0.64 -4.38
C PHE A 108 14.99 -1.24 -2.99
N ASP A 109 15.37 -0.40 -2.04
CA ASP A 109 15.69 -0.83 -0.67
C ASP A 109 14.44 -0.75 0.23
N LEU A 110 13.77 -1.89 0.40
CA LEU A 110 12.60 -2.01 1.27
C LEU A 110 12.88 -1.67 2.74
N GLN A 111 14.11 -1.83 3.22
CA GLN A 111 14.46 -1.57 4.61
C GLN A 111 14.93 -0.13 4.81
N GLY A 112 15.76 0.38 3.90
CA GLY A 112 16.28 1.74 3.96
C GLY A 112 15.22 2.82 3.84
N ILE A 113 14.12 2.55 3.13
CA ILE A 113 13.03 3.51 2.92
C ILE A 113 12.34 3.97 4.23
N TRP A 114 12.37 3.14 5.28
CA TRP A 114 11.79 3.49 6.59
C TRP A 114 12.55 4.59 7.34
N ASN A 115 13.77 4.90 6.91
CA ASN A 115 14.60 5.94 7.52
C ASN A 115 14.56 7.27 6.75
N LYS A 116 13.71 7.36 5.72
CA LYS A 116 13.62 8.52 4.83
C LYS A 116 12.48 9.44 5.26
N SER A 117 12.54 10.70 4.83
CA SER A 117 11.43 11.65 4.98
C SER A 117 10.26 11.31 4.06
N ASP A 118 9.06 11.80 4.40
CA ASP A 118 7.86 11.58 3.58
C ASP A 118 8.06 11.98 2.11
N ASP A 119 8.70 13.13 1.85
CA ASP A 119 8.97 13.62 0.49
C ASP A 119 9.90 12.67 -0.29
N GLU A 120 10.92 12.12 0.37
CA GLU A 120 11.84 11.16 -0.22
C GLU A 120 11.14 9.82 -0.51
N ILE A 121 10.31 9.34 0.43
CA ILE A 121 9.51 8.12 0.27
C ILE A 121 8.54 8.28 -0.91
N ILE A 122 7.82 9.40 -0.97
CA ILE A 122 6.88 9.70 -2.07
C ILE A 122 7.62 9.72 -3.40
N THR A 123 8.79 10.36 -3.45
CA THR A 123 9.62 10.44 -4.66
C THR A 123 10.08 9.05 -5.12
N GLU A 124 10.54 8.21 -4.19
CA GLU A 124 11.03 6.87 -4.51
C GLU A 124 9.91 5.91 -4.94
N LEU A 125 8.80 5.88 -4.19
CA LEU A 125 7.64 5.06 -4.51
C LEU A 125 7.00 5.48 -5.84
N SER A 126 6.85 6.78 -6.09
CA SER A 126 6.30 7.27 -7.36
C SER A 126 7.23 7.07 -8.57
N GLY A 127 8.50 6.73 -8.32
CA GLY A 127 9.43 6.24 -9.37
C GLY A 127 9.16 4.81 -9.81
N LEU A 128 8.32 4.05 -9.10
CA LEU A 128 7.92 2.71 -9.50
C LEU A 128 6.88 2.75 -10.62
N LYS A 129 6.96 1.79 -11.55
CA LYS A 129 5.99 1.70 -12.64
C LYS A 129 4.59 1.45 -12.06
N GLY A 130 3.62 2.23 -12.51
CA GLY A 130 2.23 2.11 -12.05
C GLY A 130 1.93 2.73 -10.70
N ILE A 131 2.91 3.38 -10.05
CA ILE A 131 2.71 4.12 -8.80
C ILE A 131 2.86 5.61 -9.11
N GLY A 132 1.79 6.38 -8.88
CA GLY A 132 1.85 7.84 -8.90
C GLY A 132 1.98 8.41 -7.49
N VAL A 133 2.18 9.73 -7.38
CA VAL A 133 2.26 10.47 -6.10
C VAL A 133 1.10 10.11 -5.17
N TRP A 134 -0.14 10.16 -5.67
CA TRP A 134 -1.31 9.80 -4.87
C TRP A 134 -1.23 8.37 -4.30
N THR A 135 -0.76 7.39 -5.10
CA THR A 135 -0.63 6.00 -4.61
C THR A 135 0.50 5.88 -3.59
N ALA A 136 1.60 6.61 -3.77
CA ALA A 136 2.67 6.68 -2.79
C ALA A 136 2.17 7.26 -1.46
N GLU A 137 1.45 8.38 -1.47
CA GLU A 137 0.82 8.97 -0.27
C GLU A 137 -0.15 7.99 0.42
N MET A 138 -0.93 7.22 -0.35
CA MET A 138 -1.79 6.18 0.23
C MET A 138 -0.98 5.07 0.89
N ILE A 139 0.16 4.67 0.31
CA ILE A 139 1.06 3.71 0.94
C ILE A 139 1.65 4.28 2.23
N LEU A 140 2.11 5.55 2.26
CA LEU A 140 2.55 6.18 3.50
C LEU A 140 1.45 6.11 4.56
N LEU A 141 0.25 6.57 4.23
CA LEU A 141 -0.87 6.57 5.17
C LEU A 141 -1.20 5.15 5.65
N PHE A 142 -1.41 4.19 4.75
CA PHE A 142 -1.99 2.87 5.08
C PHE A 142 -0.99 1.76 5.40
N CYS A 143 0.31 2.02 5.25
CA CYS A 143 1.35 1.03 5.51
C CYS A 143 2.46 1.53 6.43
N MET A 144 2.93 2.76 6.25
CA MET A 144 4.09 3.27 6.97
C MET A 144 3.67 3.97 8.27
N GLN A 145 4.29 3.60 9.39
CA GLN A 145 4.06 4.14 10.73
C GLN A 145 5.39 4.50 11.38
#